data_AF-A0A942KN84-F1
#
_entry.id   AF-A0A942KN84-F1
#
_cell.length_a   1.000
_cell.length_b   1.000
_cell.length_c   1.000
_cell.angle_alpha   90.00
_cell.angle_beta   90.00
_cell.angle_gamma   90.00
#
_symmetry.space_group_name_H-M   'P 1'
#
loop_
_entity.id
_entity.type
_entity.pdbx_description
1 polymer ?
#
loop_
_entity_poly.entity_id
_entity_poly.type
_entity_poly.pdbx_seq_one_letter_code
_entity_poly.pdbx_strand_id
1 'polypeptide(L)'
;MVKRIKIDPDAMIGNKYGKLLVLKSLYYKGNHNTEVFCRCDCGKELSRIASHIISGLTVSCGCERTNVITVRNRKHDHAKRHKKSKEYRTWEDINKRCRDSNNQVYGGKGISVCPEWQESFENFLRDMGTCPDIKYSIERLDNSLGYSKENCIWANRSTQSAHRGRQKNNSSGYIGVKWDKRSSKWVASIRWKGKVTEKYFSNKEIAALYRDAYIKYHELPHTLNLNELGQQYISKILKKAKGDWDIIELMVKKTLCQAGHDVIIYVLDEAEIPENAIVIK
;
A
#
# COMPACT_ATOMS: atom_id res chain seq x y z
N MET A 1 14.28 -28.29 -60.57
CA MET A 1 13.85 -26.93 -60.94
C MET A 1 12.42 -26.71 -60.48
N VAL A 2 12.19 -25.92 -59.42
CA VAL A 2 10.82 -25.57 -59.00
C VAL A 2 10.36 -24.42 -59.91
N LYS A 3 9.35 -24.67 -60.76
CA LYS A 3 8.71 -23.62 -61.56
C LYS A 3 8.20 -22.54 -60.60
N ARG A 4 8.80 -21.35 -60.61
CA ARG A 4 8.26 -20.18 -59.90
C ARG A 4 6.92 -19.84 -60.55
N ILE A 5 5.83 -20.13 -59.85
CA ILE A 5 4.49 -19.66 -60.22
C ILE A 5 4.57 -18.13 -60.25
N LYS A 6 4.37 -17.52 -61.42
CA LYS A 6 4.17 -16.08 -61.55
C LYS A 6 2.85 -15.76 -60.85
N ILE A 7 2.92 -15.13 -59.69
CA ILE A 7 1.75 -14.70 -58.95
C ILE A 7 1.38 -13.31 -59.44
N ASP A 8 0.14 -13.16 -59.90
CA ASP A 8 -0.48 -11.86 -60.17
C ASP A 8 -1.08 -11.32 -58.85
N PRO A 9 -0.51 -10.27 -58.26
CA PRO A 9 -0.97 -9.72 -56.99
C PRO A 9 -2.28 -8.94 -57.11
N ASP A 10 -2.62 -8.42 -58.29
CA ASP A 10 -3.87 -7.69 -58.49
C ASP A 10 -5.07 -8.64 -58.43
N ALA A 11 -4.91 -9.87 -58.93
CA ALA A 11 -5.89 -10.93 -58.82
C ALA A 11 -6.15 -11.39 -57.37
N MET A 12 -5.28 -11.03 -56.42
CA MET A 12 -5.49 -11.33 -55.01
C MET A 12 -6.39 -10.31 -54.30
N ILE A 13 -6.59 -9.11 -54.86
CA ILE A 13 -7.35 -8.02 -54.22
C ILE A 13 -8.81 -8.47 -53.99
N GLY A 14 -9.32 -8.23 -52.78
CA GLY A 14 -10.66 -8.64 -52.36
C GLY A 14 -10.74 -10.09 -51.86
N ASN A 15 -9.73 -10.92 -52.10
CA ASN A 15 -9.70 -12.29 -51.63
C ASN A 15 -9.18 -12.40 -50.19
N LYS A 16 -9.72 -13.39 -49.47
CA LYS A 16 -9.34 -13.70 -48.10
C LYS A 16 -8.52 -15.00 -48.06
N TYR A 17 -7.36 -14.94 -47.42
CA TYR A 17 -6.44 -16.07 -47.25
C TYR A 17 -6.14 -16.24 -45.76
N GLY A 18 -6.61 -17.34 -45.17
CA GLY A 18 -6.68 -17.46 -43.71
C GLY A 18 -7.50 -16.32 -43.11
N LYS A 19 -6.86 -15.49 -42.27
CA LYS A 19 -7.45 -14.31 -41.62
C LYS A 19 -7.13 -12.99 -42.32
N LEU A 20 -6.44 -13.02 -43.46
CA LEU A 20 -5.95 -11.83 -44.15
C LEU A 20 -6.82 -11.55 -45.39
N LEU A 21 -7.52 -10.43 -45.40
CA LEU A 21 -8.19 -9.87 -46.57
C LEU A 21 -7.21 -8.97 -47.32
N VAL A 22 -6.96 -9.24 -48.60
CA VAL A 22 -6.07 -8.40 -49.42
C VAL A 22 -6.80 -7.15 -49.89
N LEU A 23 -6.22 -5.98 -49.61
CA LEU A 23 -6.79 -4.68 -49.93
C LEU A 23 -6.18 -4.04 -51.19
N LYS A 24 -4.87 -4.19 -51.39
CA LYS A 24 -4.16 -3.66 -52.56
C LYS A 24 -2.83 -4.39 -52.80
N SER A 25 -2.40 -4.43 -54.05
CA SER A 25 -1.06 -4.86 -54.45
C SER A 25 -0.02 -3.78 -54.16
N LEU A 26 1.21 -4.19 -53.86
CA LEU A 26 2.36 -3.30 -53.69
C LEU A 26 3.46 -3.73 -54.66
N TYR A 27 3.73 -2.89 -55.66
CA TYR A 27 4.79 -3.11 -56.63
C TYR A 27 6.09 -2.47 -56.17
N TYR A 28 7.12 -3.28 -55.92
CA TYR A 28 8.48 -2.80 -55.67
C TYR A 28 9.35 -2.96 -56.91
N LYS A 29 9.94 -1.87 -57.40
CA LYS A 29 10.93 -1.93 -58.49
C LYS A 29 12.17 -2.69 -58.01
N GLY A 30 12.47 -3.82 -58.65
CA GLY A 30 13.79 -4.45 -58.59
C GLY A 30 13.97 -5.65 -57.66
N ASN A 31 12.93 -6.22 -57.05
CA ASN A 31 13.10 -7.46 -56.26
C ASN A 31 11.93 -8.44 -56.38
N HIS A 32 12.22 -9.73 -56.39
CA HIS A 32 11.30 -10.82 -56.78
C HIS A 32 10.18 -11.15 -55.77
N ASN A 33 9.99 -10.34 -54.74
CA ASN A 33 8.97 -10.58 -53.71
C ASN A 33 7.85 -9.56 -53.87
N THR A 34 6.79 -9.96 -54.56
CA THR A 34 5.61 -9.10 -54.63
C THR A 34 4.88 -9.11 -53.30
N GLU A 35 4.67 -7.94 -52.73
CA GLU A 35 3.90 -7.77 -51.50
C GLU A 35 2.46 -7.36 -51.80
N VAL A 36 1.58 -7.74 -50.89
CA VAL A 36 0.19 -7.29 -50.85
C VAL A 36 -0.08 -6.67 -49.49
N PHE A 37 -0.87 -5.61 -49.47
CA PHE A 37 -1.35 -4.98 -48.26
C PHE A 37 -2.67 -5.61 -47.85
N CYS A 38 -2.74 -6.11 -46.61
CA CYS A 38 -3.86 -6.88 -46.11
C CYS A 38 -4.41 -6.29 -44.80
N ARG A 39 -5.70 -6.51 -44.56
CA ARG A 39 -6.34 -6.35 -43.25
C ARG A 39 -6.60 -7.71 -42.63
N CYS A 40 -6.14 -7.90 -41.40
CA CYS A 40 -6.42 -9.10 -40.63
C CYS A 40 -7.80 -9.03 -39.97
N ASP A 41 -8.43 -10.16 -39.67
CA ASP A 41 -9.68 -10.23 -38.90
C ASP A 41 -9.62 -9.51 -37.54
N CYS A 42 -8.43 -9.34 -36.94
CA CYS A 42 -8.26 -8.55 -35.72
C CYS A 42 -8.22 -7.03 -35.95
N GLY A 43 -8.46 -6.56 -37.18
CA GLY A 43 -8.44 -5.15 -37.58
C GLY A 43 -7.07 -4.59 -37.95
N LYS A 44 -5.96 -5.32 -37.69
CA LYS A 44 -4.61 -4.84 -38.00
C LYS A 44 -4.33 -4.89 -39.50
N GLU A 45 -3.80 -3.81 -40.06
CA GLU A 45 -3.34 -3.72 -41.45
C GLU A 45 -1.82 -3.87 -41.57
N LEU A 46 -1.34 -4.54 -42.62
CA LEU A 46 0.06 -4.91 -42.79
C LEU A 46 0.39 -5.34 -44.22
N SER A 47 1.65 -5.21 -44.65
CA SER A 47 2.13 -5.84 -45.90
C SER A 47 2.68 -7.25 -45.66
N ARG A 48 2.46 -8.13 -46.63
CA ARG A 48 2.96 -9.51 -46.63
C ARG A 48 3.31 -9.96 -48.04
N ILE A 49 4.24 -10.91 -48.11
CA ILE A 49 4.65 -11.51 -49.38
C ILE A 49 3.49 -12.36 -49.92
N ALA A 50 3.08 -12.09 -51.16
CA ALA A 50 1.95 -12.75 -51.83
C ALA A 50 2.11 -14.28 -51.87
N SER A 51 3.31 -14.78 -52.20
CA SER A 51 3.60 -16.22 -52.24
C SER A 51 3.44 -16.92 -50.89
N HIS A 52 3.79 -16.26 -49.79
CA HIS A 52 3.63 -16.82 -48.44
C HIS A 52 2.17 -16.87 -48.01
N ILE A 53 1.35 -15.94 -48.48
CA ILE A 53 -0.09 -15.95 -48.22
C ILE A 53 -0.76 -17.09 -48.99
N ILE A 54 -0.47 -17.22 -50.30
CA ILE A 54 -1.04 -18.27 -51.16
C ILE A 54 -0.65 -19.68 -50.70
N SER A 55 0.63 -19.87 -50.35
CA SER A 55 1.15 -21.16 -49.85
C SER A 55 0.69 -21.51 -48.43
N GLY A 56 -0.03 -20.63 -47.73
CA GLY A 56 -0.45 -20.84 -46.35
C GLY A 56 0.66 -20.68 -45.30
N LEU A 57 1.87 -20.26 -45.69
CA LEU A 57 2.95 -19.93 -44.75
C LEU A 57 2.60 -18.73 -43.86
N THR A 58 1.75 -17.82 -44.34
CA THR A 58 1.23 -16.67 -43.59
C THR A 58 -0.29 -16.66 -43.63
N VAL A 59 -0.92 -16.99 -42.50
CA VAL A 59 -2.39 -17.06 -42.37
C VAL A 59 -3.01 -15.94 -41.52
N SER A 60 -2.20 -15.15 -40.80
CA SER A 60 -2.68 -14.03 -39.98
C SER A 60 -1.61 -12.96 -39.78
N CYS A 61 -1.96 -11.83 -39.15
CA CYS A 61 -0.98 -10.80 -38.79
C CYS A 61 -0.07 -11.18 -37.60
N GLY A 62 -0.22 -12.40 -37.07
CA GLY A 62 0.45 -12.86 -35.85
C GLY A 62 -0.37 -12.67 -34.56
N CYS A 63 -1.57 -12.08 -34.65
CA CYS A 63 -2.44 -11.81 -33.49
C CYS A 63 -2.82 -13.08 -32.71
N GLU A 64 -2.86 -14.25 -33.34
CA GLU A 64 -3.14 -15.52 -32.65
C GLU A 64 -1.96 -16.03 -31.84
N ARG A 65 -0.72 -15.85 -32.35
CA ARG A 65 0.49 -16.12 -31.55
C ARG A 65 0.52 -15.15 -30.37
N THR A 66 0.16 -13.89 -30.58
CA THR A 66 0.03 -12.92 -29.49
C THR A 66 -1.06 -13.32 -28.50
N ASN A 67 -2.23 -13.82 -28.93
CA ASN A 67 -3.32 -14.20 -28.03
C ASN A 67 -3.04 -15.51 -27.27
N VAL A 68 -2.45 -16.54 -27.88
CA VAL A 68 -2.10 -17.79 -27.18
C VAL A 68 -0.92 -17.59 -26.22
N ILE A 69 0.07 -16.77 -26.60
CA ILE A 69 1.18 -16.39 -25.74
C ILE A 69 0.69 -15.46 -24.62
N THR A 70 -0.20 -14.49 -24.88
CA THR A 70 -0.69 -13.57 -23.84
C THR A 70 -1.70 -14.23 -22.90
N VAL A 71 -2.52 -15.18 -23.34
CA VAL A 71 -3.41 -15.92 -22.44
C VAL A 71 -2.61 -16.88 -21.54
N ARG A 72 -1.54 -17.52 -22.03
CA ARG A 72 -0.64 -18.33 -21.19
C ARG A 72 0.35 -17.51 -20.34
N ASN A 73 0.74 -16.31 -20.78
CA ASN A 73 1.70 -15.45 -20.06
C ASN A 73 1.07 -14.34 -19.21
N ARG A 74 -0.27 -14.24 -19.13
CA ARG A 74 -0.95 -13.30 -18.22
C ARG A 74 -0.73 -13.62 -16.73
N LYS A 75 -0.26 -14.82 -16.39
CA LYS A 75 0.05 -15.15 -14.98
C LYS A 75 1.26 -14.41 -14.42
N HIS A 76 2.16 -13.85 -15.23
CA HIS A 76 3.51 -13.53 -14.74
C HIS A 76 4.16 -12.27 -15.33
N ASP A 77 3.44 -11.16 -15.54
CA ASP A 77 4.16 -9.89 -15.79
C ASP A 77 5.02 -9.50 -14.57
N HIS A 78 4.52 -9.84 -13.39
CA HIS A 78 5.19 -9.62 -12.11
C HIS A 78 6.26 -10.68 -11.75
N ALA A 79 6.35 -11.82 -12.45
CA ALA A 79 7.19 -12.96 -12.08
C ALA A 79 8.29 -13.31 -13.12
N LYS A 80 8.54 -12.45 -14.11
CA LYS A 80 9.63 -12.63 -15.09
C LYS A 80 10.97 -12.82 -14.37
N ARG A 81 11.71 -13.89 -14.71
CA ARG A 81 12.92 -14.38 -14.01
C ARG A 81 14.00 -13.31 -13.75
N HIS A 82 14.06 -12.26 -14.58
CA HIS A 82 15.01 -11.14 -14.45
C HIS A 82 14.34 -9.78 -14.21
N LYS A 83 13.00 -9.75 -14.04
CA LYS A 83 12.19 -8.53 -13.85
C LYS A 83 11.01 -8.80 -12.92
N LYS A 84 11.22 -9.55 -11.82
CA LYS A 84 10.17 -9.70 -10.82
C LYS A 84 9.77 -8.32 -10.31
N SER A 85 8.48 -8.02 -10.27
CA SER A 85 7.99 -6.79 -9.66
C SER A 85 8.31 -6.74 -8.17
N LYS A 86 8.25 -5.55 -7.58
CA LYS A 86 8.51 -5.38 -6.16
C LYS A 86 7.46 -6.08 -5.30
N GLU A 87 6.21 -6.02 -5.73
CA GLU A 87 5.05 -6.64 -5.10
C GLU A 87 5.22 -8.15 -5.05
N TYR A 88 5.60 -8.76 -6.18
CA TYR A 88 5.79 -10.20 -6.26
C TYR A 88 6.95 -10.68 -5.40
N ARG A 89 8.08 -9.96 -5.40
CA ARG A 89 9.20 -10.27 -4.50
C ARG A 89 8.76 -10.17 -3.03
N THR A 90 8.00 -9.12 -2.69
CA THR A 90 7.48 -8.94 -1.33
C THR A 90 6.56 -10.10 -0.93
N TRP A 91 5.65 -10.50 -1.82
CA TRP A 91 4.76 -11.64 -1.62
C TRP A 91 5.51 -12.97 -1.46
N GLU A 92 6.53 -13.23 -2.28
CA GLU A 92 7.41 -14.40 -2.12
C GLU A 92 8.15 -14.36 -0.78
N ASP A 93 8.71 -13.21 -0.42
CA ASP A 93 9.48 -13.03 0.82
C ASP A 93 8.60 -13.24 2.06
N ILE A 94 7.37 -12.73 2.08
CA ILE A 94 6.44 -12.93 3.21
C ILE A 94 6.06 -14.41 3.37
N ASN A 95 5.79 -15.10 2.26
CA ASN A 95 5.47 -16.52 2.28
C ASN A 95 6.67 -17.35 2.73
N LYS A 96 7.86 -17.05 2.21
CA LYS A 96 9.10 -17.75 2.56
C LYS A 96 9.40 -17.64 4.05
N ARG A 97 9.38 -16.43 4.62
CA ARG A 97 9.72 -16.23 6.04
C ARG A 97 8.69 -16.79 7.01
N CYS A 98 7.41 -16.82 6.63
CA CYS A 98 6.34 -17.37 7.46
C CYS A 98 6.26 -18.90 7.41
N ARG A 99 6.65 -19.53 6.29
CA ARG A 99 6.72 -21.00 6.18
C ARG A 99 7.94 -21.60 6.86
N ASP A 100 9.00 -20.83 7.01
CA ASP A 100 10.21 -21.26 7.71
C ASP A 100 9.99 -21.29 9.22
N SER A 101 9.76 -22.49 9.77
CA SER A 101 9.61 -22.70 11.22
C SER A 101 10.88 -22.41 12.02
N ASN A 102 12.06 -22.39 11.40
CA ASN A 102 13.30 -22.00 12.06
C ASN A 102 13.42 -20.49 12.19
N ASN A 103 12.60 -19.72 11.46
CA ASN A 103 12.59 -18.27 11.54
C ASN A 103 11.95 -17.81 12.86
N GLN A 104 12.78 -17.60 13.87
CA GLN A 104 12.41 -17.16 15.23
C GLN A 104 11.65 -15.82 15.28
N VAL A 105 11.59 -15.07 14.17
CA VAL A 105 10.86 -13.80 14.09
C VAL A 105 9.47 -14.00 13.48
N TYR A 106 9.30 -14.98 12.59
CA TYR A 106 8.08 -15.19 11.81
C TYR A 106 7.52 -16.60 12.02
N GLY A 107 7.85 -17.56 11.16
CA GLY A 107 7.26 -18.91 11.21
C GLY A 107 7.46 -19.61 12.55
N GLY A 108 8.62 -19.48 13.18
CA GLY A 108 8.90 -20.03 14.51
C GLY A 108 8.09 -19.38 15.66
N LYS A 109 7.49 -18.21 15.41
CA LYS A 109 6.56 -17.52 16.33
C LYS A 109 5.08 -17.76 16.01
N GLY A 110 4.78 -18.60 15.02
CA GLY A 110 3.41 -18.81 14.55
C GLY A 110 2.86 -17.64 13.71
N ILE A 111 3.70 -16.68 13.29
CA ILE A 111 3.27 -15.63 12.38
C ILE A 111 3.09 -16.24 10.98
N SER A 112 1.85 -16.25 10.51
CA SER A 112 1.47 -16.77 9.20
C SER A 112 1.02 -15.66 8.25
N VAL A 113 0.81 -16.03 6.99
CA VAL A 113 0.12 -15.21 5.98
C VAL A 113 -1.33 -15.72 5.87
N CYS A 114 -2.33 -14.86 5.62
CA CYS A 114 -3.70 -15.34 5.48
C CYS A 114 -3.82 -16.33 4.29
N PRO A 115 -4.74 -17.32 4.35
CA PRO A 115 -4.85 -18.36 3.31
C PRO A 115 -4.98 -17.79 1.90
N GLU A 116 -5.81 -16.76 1.71
CA GLU A 116 -6.00 -16.13 0.40
C GLU A 116 -4.71 -15.60 -0.22
N TRP A 117 -3.85 -14.97 0.59
CA TRP A 117 -2.55 -14.47 0.14
C TRP A 117 -1.52 -15.58 0.00
N GLN A 118 -1.60 -16.67 0.77
CA GLN A 118 -0.70 -17.81 0.60
C GLN A 118 -0.93 -18.53 -0.74
N GLU A 119 -2.17 -18.59 -1.18
CA GLU A 119 -2.60 -19.33 -2.37
C GLU A 119 -2.36 -18.56 -3.67
N SER A 120 -2.48 -17.23 -3.65
CA SER A 120 -2.43 -16.40 -4.86
C SER A 120 -1.77 -15.04 -4.66
N PHE A 121 -0.82 -14.73 -5.54
CA PHE A 121 -0.24 -13.39 -5.67
C PHE A 121 -1.31 -12.36 -6.10
N GLU A 122 -2.27 -12.75 -6.92
CA GLU A 122 -3.35 -11.89 -7.39
C GLU A 122 -4.25 -11.42 -6.24
N ASN A 123 -4.54 -12.29 -5.26
CA ASN A 123 -5.26 -11.89 -4.04
C ASN A 123 -4.46 -10.87 -3.22
N PHE A 124 -3.17 -11.14 -3.03
CA PHE A 124 -2.26 -10.19 -2.38
C PHE A 124 -2.24 -8.83 -3.09
N LEU A 125 -2.10 -8.83 -4.42
CA LEU A 125 -2.04 -7.61 -5.22
C LEU A 125 -3.38 -6.86 -5.25
N ARG A 126 -4.50 -7.59 -5.28
CA ARG A 126 -5.85 -7.02 -5.20
C ARG A 126 -6.05 -6.26 -3.89
N ASP A 127 -5.59 -6.83 -2.79
CA ASP A 127 -5.81 -6.27 -1.46
C ASP A 127 -4.83 -5.15 -1.13
N MET A 128 -3.56 -5.29 -1.49
CA MET A 128 -2.51 -4.32 -1.20
C MET A 128 -2.35 -3.23 -2.26
N GLY A 129 -2.81 -3.48 -3.49
CA GLY A 129 -2.54 -2.62 -4.64
C GLY A 129 -1.06 -2.55 -5.02
N THR A 130 -0.76 -1.67 -5.98
CA THR A 130 0.61 -1.41 -6.43
C THR A 130 1.41 -0.69 -5.35
N CYS A 131 2.68 -1.05 -5.19
CA CYS A 131 3.58 -0.37 -4.27
C CYS A 131 3.78 1.08 -4.72
N PRO A 132 3.48 2.11 -3.89
CA PRO A 132 3.50 3.50 -4.34
C PRO A 132 4.86 4.00 -4.83
N ASP A 133 5.95 3.51 -4.22
CA ASP A 133 7.32 3.92 -4.56
C ASP A 133 8.35 2.86 -4.07
N ILE A 134 9.55 2.88 -4.65
CA ILE A 134 10.66 1.98 -4.30
C ILE A 134 11.08 2.07 -2.82
N LYS A 135 10.79 3.16 -2.11
CA LYS A 135 11.11 3.37 -0.69
C LYS A 135 10.10 2.75 0.29
N TYR A 136 8.99 2.21 -0.19
CA TYR A 136 7.98 1.56 0.64
C TYR A 136 8.33 0.08 0.88
N SER A 137 7.87 -0.50 1.97
CA SER A 137 7.89 -1.95 2.17
C SER A 137 6.61 -2.38 2.86
N ILE A 138 6.30 -3.67 2.82
CA ILE A 138 5.17 -4.20 3.58
C ILE A 138 5.46 -4.08 5.08
N GLU A 139 4.52 -3.52 5.82
CA GLU A 139 4.57 -3.35 7.27
C GLU A 139 3.29 -3.91 7.87
N ARG A 140 3.41 -4.60 9.00
CA ARG A 140 2.25 -5.02 9.79
C ARG A 140 1.86 -3.93 10.78
N LEU A 141 0.57 -3.65 10.91
CA LEU A 141 0.05 -2.68 11.88
C LEU A 141 0.21 -3.20 13.31
N ASP A 142 -0.12 -4.47 13.52
CA ASP A 142 0.16 -5.23 14.74
C ASP A 142 1.17 -6.34 14.46
N ASN A 143 2.30 -6.28 15.15
CA ASN A 143 3.40 -7.23 15.00
C ASN A 143 3.15 -8.59 15.67
N SER A 144 2.12 -8.70 16.52
CA SER A 144 1.67 -9.97 17.09
C SER A 144 0.79 -10.77 16.13
N LEU A 145 0.22 -10.10 15.13
CA LEU A 145 -0.66 -10.70 14.13
C LEU A 145 0.08 -11.08 12.83
N GLY A 146 -0.59 -11.90 12.02
CA GLY A 146 -0.09 -12.37 10.72
C GLY A 146 -0.15 -11.34 9.60
N TYR A 147 0.19 -11.75 8.37
CA TYR A 147 0.00 -10.92 7.17
C TYR A 147 -1.41 -11.11 6.63
N SER A 148 -2.21 -10.04 6.64
CA SER A 148 -3.52 -9.97 5.98
C SER A 148 -3.79 -8.54 5.52
N LYS A 149 -4.84 -8.33 4.73
CA LYS A 149 -5.27 -7.01 4.25
C LYS A 149 -5.55 -6.04 5.41
N GLU A 150 -6.13 -6.54 6.50
CA GLU A 150 -6.53 -5.75 7.67
C GLU A 150 -5.32 -5.36 8.52
N ASN A 151 -4.26 -6.16 8.48
CA ASN A 151 -3.07 -5.96 9.29
C ASN A 151 -1.85 -5.46 8.51
N CYS A 152 -1.93 -5.22 7.20
CA CYS A 152 -0.77 -4.85 6.40
C CYS A 152 -0.98 -3.56 5.61
N ILE A 153 0.09 -2.78 5.49
CA ILE A 153 0.14 -1.59 4.65
C ILE A 153 1.47 -1.49 3.90
N TRP A 154 1.50 -0.71 2.81
CA TRP A 154 2.74 -0.19 2.26
C TRP A 154 3.23 0.98 3.12
N ALA A 155 4.37 0.82 3.79
CA ALA A 155 4.95 1.84 4.66
C ALA A 155 6.33 2.27 4.19
N ASN A 156 6.58 3.57 4.12
CA ASN A 156 7.92 4.12 3.97
C ASN A 156 8.59 4.31 5.34
N ARG A 157 9.87 4.73 5.37
CA ARG A 157 10.63 4.96 6.61
C ARG A 157 9.94 5.88 7.62
N SER A 158 9.22 6.92 7.17
CA SER A 158 8.49 7.83 8.06
C SER A 158 7.27 7.14 8.67
N THR A 159 6.49 6.43 7.86
CA THR A 159 5.33 5.65 8.31
C THR A 159 5.75 4.56 9.29
N GLN A 160 6.78 3.78 8.98
CA GLN A 160 7.33 2.76 9.88
C GLN A 160 7.76 3.36 11.21
N SER A 161 8.44 4.51 11.19
CA SER A 161 8.83 5.19 12.44
C SER A 161 7.63 5.69 13.25
N ALA A 162 6.53 6.07 12.58
CA ALA A 162 5.31 6.54 13.21
C ALA A 162 4.51 5.38 13.85
N HIS A 163 4.50 4.19 13.21
CA HIS A 163 3.88 2.96 13.71
C HIS A 163 4.66 2.25 14.82
N ARG A 164 5.84 2.75 15.20
CA ARG A 164 6.60 2.13 16.30
C ARG A 164 5.84 2.28 17.62
N GLY A 165 5.57 1.13 18.23
CA GLY A 165 5.09 1.05 19.60
C GLY A 165 6.11 1.55 20.64
N ARG A 166 5.69 1.48 21.90
CA ARG A 166 6.49 1.91 23.04
C ARG A 166 7.80 1.11 23.15
N GLN A 167 8.92 1.81 23.22
CA GLN A 167 10.23 1.21 23.41
C GLN A 167 10.39 0.71 24.85
N LYS A 168 11.18 -0.36 25.06
CA LYS A 168 11.40 -0.96 26.39
C LYS A 168 12.02 0.00 27.41
N ASN A 169 12.84 0.94 26.93
CA ASN A 169 13.51 1.96 27.76
C ASN A 169 12.70 3.27 27.86
N ASN A 170 11.44 3.29 27.44
CA ASN A 170 10.58 4.45 27.59
C ASN A 170 10.18 4.62 29.07
N SER A 171 10.73 5.64 29.72
CA SER A 171 10.51 5.91 31.15
C SER A 171 9.23 6.67 31.45
N SER A 172 8.60 7.30 30.46
CA SER A 172 7.35 8.05 30.66
C SER A 172 6.11 7.16 30.71
N GLY A 173 6.18 5.96 30.13
CA GLY A 173 5.03 5.09 29.87
C GLY A 173 4.29 5.44 28.57
N TYR A 174 4.62 6.56 27.92
CA TYR A 174 3.92 7.11 26.75
C TYR A 174 4.86 7.33 25.56
N ILE A 175 4.46 6.84 24.40
CA ILE A 175 5.12 7.01 23.10
C ILE A 175 5.26 8.51 22.81
N GLY A 176 6.48 8.94 22.49
CA GLY A 176 6.76 10.33 22.13
C GLY A 176 6.70 11.32 23.29
N VAL A 177 6.58 10.87 24.55
CA VAL A 177 6.60 11.74 25.73
C VAL A 177 7.89 11.54 26.52
N LYS A 178 8.58 12.64 26.86
CA LYS A 178 9.84 12.61 27.61
C LYS A 178 9.93 13.78 28.60
N TRP A 179 10.62 13.60 29.72
CA TRP A 179 10.96 14.70 30.62
C TRP A 179 12.13 15.51 30.05
N ASP A 180 11.97 16.81 29.91
CA ASP A 180 13.05 17.72 29.55
C ASP A 180 13.59 18.42 30.80
N LYS A 181 14.83 18.07 31.17
CA LYS A 181 15.49 18.60 32.38
C LYS A 181 15.75 20.10 32.32
N ARG A 182 15.87 20.67 31.12
CA ARG A 182 16.19 22.10 30.94
C ARG A 182 14.98 22.98 31.22
N SER A 183 13.81 22.61 30.69
CA SER A 183 12.56 23.34 30.89
C SER A 183 11.77 22.86 32.11
N SER A 184 12.19 21.77 32.76
CA SER A 184 11.46 21.10 33.84
C SER A 184 10.01 20.80 33.45
N LYS A 185 9.81 20.32 32.21
CA LYS A 185 8.50 20.02 31.63
C LYS A 185 8.51 18.69 30.89
N TRP A 186 7.33 18.09 30.77
CA TRP A 186 7.07 16.96 29.90
C TRP A 186 6.86 17.42 28.46
N VAL A 187 7.56 16.78 27.53
CA VAL A 187 7.52 17.14 26.11
C VAL A 187 6.75 16.08 25.34
N ALA A 188 5.68 16.49 24.67
CA ALA A 188 5.04 15.72 23.61
C ALA A 188 5.79 15.97 22.29
N SER A 189 6.39 14.93 21.70
CA SER A 189 7.20 15.00 20.49
C SER A 189 6.59 14.14 19.38
N ILE A 190 6.37 14.77 18.22
CA ILE A 190 5.77 14.16 17.03
C ILE A 190 6.71 14.36 15.87
N ARG A 191 7.33 13.29 15.39
CA ARG A 191 8.20 13.31 14.22
C ARG A 191 7.45 12.81 12.99
N TRP A 192 7.38 13.61 11.94
CA TRP A 192 6.75 13.24 10.68
C TRP A 192 7.50 13.81 9.47
N LYS A 193 7.82 12.96 8.48
CA LYS A 193 8.53 13.33 7.24
C LYS A 193 9.76 14.24 7.48
N GLY A 194 10.57 13.90 8.49
CA GLY A 194 11.78 14.64 8.87
C GLY A 194 11.55 15.88 9.75
N LYS A 195 10.31 16.35 9.89
CA LYS A 195 9.94 17.46 10.78
C LYS A 195 9.62 16.92 12.18
N VAL A 196 9.95 17.71 13.21
CA VAL A 196 9.62 17.41 14.61
C VAL A 196 8.75 18.55 15.14
N THR A 197 7.61 18.19 15.72
CA THR A 197 6.73 19.11 16.45
C THR A 197 6.81 18.76 17.92
N GLU A 198 7.17 19.73 18.77
CA GLU A 198 7.26 19.56 20.22
C GLU A 198 6.39 20.57 20.96
N LYS A 199 5.73 20.11 22.02
CA LYS A 199 4.99 20.95 22.97
C LYS A 199 5.28 20.50 24.40
N TYR A 200 5.26 21.46 25.33
CA TYR A 200 5.72 21.30 26.70
C TYR A 200 4.57 21.44 27.69
N PHE A 201 4.51 20.55 28.68
CA PHE A 201 3.42 20.43 29.65
C PHE A 201 3.97 20.16 31.05
N SER A 202 3.23 20.53 32.08
CA SER A 202 3.60 20.24 33.48
C SER A 202 3.42 18.76 33.85
N ASN A 203 2.56 18.04 33.12
CA ASN A 203 2.15 16.67 33.41
C ASN A 203 2.32 15.76 32.16
N LYS A 204 2.74 14.49 32.36
CA LYS A 204 3.04 13.56 31.27
C LYS A 204 1.78 12.98 30.60
N GLU A 205 0.71 12.77 31.35
CA GLU A 205 -0.58 12.32 30.85
C GLU A 205 -1.18 13.38 29.90
N ILE A 206 -1.09 14.68 30.25
CA ILE A 206 -1.51 15.79 29.38
C ILE A 206 -0.67 15.83 28.10
N ALA A 207 0.65 15.63 28.20
CA ALA A 207 1.52 15.56 27.02
C ALA A 207 1.13 14.38 26.09
N ALA A 208 0.81 13.22 26.65
CA ALA A 208 0.35 12.06 25.89
C ALA A 208 -1.00 12.33 25.20
N LEU A 209 -1.94 12.95 25.91
CA LEU A 209 -3.24 13.34 25.40
C LEU A 209 -3.13 14.32 24.23
N TYR A 210 -2.33 15.38 24.40
CA TYR A 210 -2.07 16.35 23.32
C TYR A 210 -1.50 15.66 22.08
N ARG A 211 -0.54 14.74 22.28
CA ARG A 211 0.10 14.01 21.18
C ARG A 211 -0.94 13.24 20.36
N ASP A 212 -1.80 12.48 21.02
CA ASP A 212 -2.81 11.66 20.36
C ASP A 212 -3.88 12.52 19.66
N ALA A 213 -4.28 13.64 20.26
CA ALA A 213 -5.20 14.60 19.65
C ALA A 213 -4.61 15.22 18.38
N TYR A 214 -3.34 15.64 18.41
CA TYR A 214 -2.63 16.17 17.25
C TYR A 214 -2.55 15.15 16.12
N ILE A 215 -2.21 13.90 16.44
CA ILE A 215 -2.14 12.79 15.47
C ILE A 215 -3.49 12.60 14.78
N LYS A 216 -4.59 12.57 15.55
CA LYS A 216 -5.93 12.42 14.99
C LYS A 216 -6.34 13.60 14.12
N TYR A 217 -6.13 14.82 14.61
CA TYR A 217 -6.51 16.04 13.89
C TYR A 217 -5.78 16.17 12.55
N HIS A 218 -4.52 15.76 12.49
CA HIS A 218 -3.70 15.81 11.27
C HIS A 218 -3.69 14.48 10.49
N GLU A 219 -4.53 13.51 10.87
CA GLU A 219 -4.64 12.20 10.24
C GLU A 219 -3.28 11.50 10.04
N LEU A 220 -2.42 11.61 11.06
CA LEU A 220 -1.09 11.04 11.01
C LEU A 220 -1.10 9.54 11.35
N PRO A 221 -0.24 8.73 10.71
CA PRO A 221 -0.21 7.29 10.93
C PRO A 221 0.66 6.96 12.16
N HIS A 222 0.48 7.67 13.28
CA HIS A 222 1.26 7.39 14.49
C HIS A 222 0.48 6.47 15.41
N THR A 223 1.18 5.53 16.05
CA THR A 223 0.58 4.77 17.15
C THR A 223 0.16 5.73 18.27
N LEU A 224 -1.11 5.59 18.68
CA LEU A 224 -1.71 6.37 19.78
C LEU A 224 -1.32 5.77 21.13
N ASN A 225 -1.24 6.61 22.15
CA ASN A 225 -0.99 6.21 23.53
C ASN A 225 -2.23 5.63 24.21
N LEU A 226 -3.40 6.19 23.91
CA LEU A 226 -4.66 5.87 24.58
C LEU A 226 -5.49 4.90 23.73
N ASN A 227 -6.04 3.86 24.37
CA ASN A 227 -6.91 2.87 23.73
C ASN A 227 -8.28 3.48 23.37
N GLU A 228 -9.15 2.71 22.70
CA GLU A 228 -10.48 3.22 22.28
C GLU A 228 -11.32 3.78 23.43
N LEU A 229 -11.27 3.18 24.64
CA LEU A 229 -11.94 3.71 25.83
C LEU A 229 -11.39 5.08 26.26
N GLY A 230 -10.06 5.21 26.30
CA GLY A 230 -9.39 6.49 26.53
C GLY A 230 -9.73 7.51 25.44
N GLN A 231 -9.83 7.07 24.18
CA GLN A 231 -10.22 7.92 23.06
C GLN A 231 -11.70 8.32 23.08
N GLN A 232 -12.60 7.47 23.56
CA GLN A 232 -14.01 7.80 23.78
C GLN A 232 -14.16 8.83 24.91
N TYR A 233 -13.33 8.75 25.94
CA TYR A 233 -13.26 9.76 26.99
C TYR A 233 -12.84 11.12 26.42
N ILE A 234 -11.79 11.15 25.59
CA ILE A 234 -11.38 12.35 24.83
C ILE A 234 -12.49 12.84 23.92
N SER A 235 -13.12 11.95 23.15
CA SER A 235 -14.20 12.30 22.24
C SER A 235 -15.41 12.86 22.99
N LYS A 236 -15.72 12.39 24.21
CA LYS A 236 -16.76 12.97 25.08
C LYS A 236 -16.37 14.37 25.58
N ILE A 237 -15.10 14.59 25.93
CA ILE A 237 -14.57 15.93 26.28
C ILE A 237 -14.66 16.88 25.08
N LEU A 238 -14.23 16.42 23.90
CA LEU A 238 -14.21 17.20 22.66
C LEU A 238 -15.61 17.43 22.06
N LYS A 239 -16.53 16.45 22.11
CA LYS A 239 -17.91 16.58 21.59
C LYS A 239 -18.76 17.57 22.38
N LYS A 240 -18.44 17.81 23.65
CA LYS A 240 -19.07 18.87 24.46
C LYS A 240 -18.54 20.26 24.09
N ALA A 241 -17.39 20.36 23.41
CA ALA A 241 -16.82 21.62 22.93
C ALA A 241 -17.14 21.81 21.44
N LYS A 242 -18.35 22.32 21.15
CA LYS A 242 -18.70 22.77 19.79
C LYS A 242 -18.10 24.16 19.56
N GLY A 243 -17.18 24.24 18.61
CA GLY A 243 -16.62 25.51 18.12
C GLY A 243 -15.34 25.91 18.82
N ASP A 244 -14.33 26.17 17.99
CA ASP A 244 -13.11 26.91 18.25
C ASP A 244 -12.04 26.27 19.16
N TRP A 245 -11.00 25.83 18.46
CA TRP A 245 -9.70 25.36 18.95
C TRP A 245 -9.04 26.30 19.96
N ASP A 246 -9.49 27.55 20.05
CA ASP A 246 -9.12 28.52 21.08
C ASP A 246 -9.44 28.06 22.51
N ILE A 247 -10.39 27.12 22.71
CA ILE A 247 -10.81 26.63 24.03
C ILE A 247 -9.85 25.58 24.62
N ILE A 248 -9.25 24.71 23.81
CA ILE A 248 -8.17 23.82 24.32
C ILE A 248 -6.96 24.68 24.67
N GLU A 249 -6.68 25.72 23.87
CA GLU A 249 -5.68 26.73 24.18
C GLU A 249 -6.04 27.53 25.43
N LEU A 250 -7.31 27.89 25.67
CA LEU A 250 -7.79 28.60 26.86
C LEU A 250 -7.79 27.72 28.12
N MET A 251 -8.13 26.43 28.03
CA MET A 251 -8.12 25.51 29.16
C MET A 251 -6.69 25.19 29.59
N VAL A 252 -5.79 24.96 28.62
CA VAL A 252 -4.36 24.85 28.90
C VAL A 252 -3.77 26.18 29.41
N LYS A 253 -4.21 27.34 28.91
CA LYS A 253 -3.79 28.67 29.40
C LYS A 253 -4.31 28.99 30.80
N LYS A 254 -5.55 28.60 31.15
CA LYS A 254 -6.16 28.90 32.47
C LYS A 254 -5.61 28.00 33.57
N THR A 255 -5.27 26.75 33.27
CA THR A 255 -4.52 25.84 34.16
C THR A 255 -3.09 26.34 34.45
N LEU A 256 -2.53 27.21 33.59
CA LEU A 256 -1.18 27.77 33.74
C LEU A 256 -1.14 29.19 34.34
N CYS A 257 -2.23 29.96 34.30
CA CYS A 257 -2.29 31.30 34.91
C CYS A 257 -2.51 31.24 36.43
N GLN A 258 -2.94 30.08 36.93
CA GLN A 258 -3.35 29.84 38.30
C GLN A 258 -2.24 29.12 39.11
N ALA A 259 -1.00 29.35 38.72
CA ALA A 259 0.20 29.21 39.56
C ALA A 259 0.25 30.28 40.68
N GLY A 260 -0.91 30.43 41.34
CA GLY A 260 -1.16 31.07 42.63
C GLY A 260 -2.60 30.88 43.14
N HIS A 261 -3.50 30.20 42.40
CA HIS A 261 -4.87 29.90 42.84
C HIS A 261 -5.39 28.60 42.17
N ASP A 262 -6.12 27.77 42.89
CA ASP A 262 -6.52 26.42 42.48
C ASP A 262 -7.57 26.35 41.34
N VAL A 263 -7.28 25.59 40.26
CA VAL A 263 -8.31 24.89 39.48
C VAL A 263 -8.29 23.42 39.88
N ILE A 264 -9.35 23.00 40.58
CA ILE A 264 -9.63 21.62 40.94
C ILE A 264 -10.00 20.84 39.68
N ILE A 265 -9.11 19.94 39.28
CA ILE A 265 -9.46 18.72 38.54
C ILE A 265 -10.10 17.81 39.59
N TYR A 266 -11.31 17.30 39.34
CA TYR A 266 -11.93 16.34 40.25
C TYR A 266 -11.01 15.11 40.39
N VAL A 267 -10.26 15.09 41.49
CA VAL A 267 -9.84 13.87 42.18
C VAL A 267 -11.04 13.56 43.06
N LEU A 268 -11.75 12.47 42.76
CA LEU A 268 -12.80 12.01 43.64
C LEU A 268 -12.12 11.47 44.91
N ASP A 269 -12.48 12.04 46.06
CA ASP A 269 -12.24 11.42 47.37
C ASP A 269 -13.00 10.09 47.43
N GLU A 270 -12.46 9.10 48.14
CA GLU A 270 -12.96 7.72 48.25
C GLU A 270 -14.39 7.58 48.84
N ALA A 271 -15.09 8.68 49.13
CA ALA A 271 -16.36 8.68 49.85
C ALA A 271 -17.63 8.75 48.96
N GLU A 272 -17.51 8.98 47.65
CA GLU A 272 -18.69 9.06 46.76
C GLU A 272 -18.50 8.23 45.48
N ILE A 273 -18.52 6.91 45.64
CA ILE A 273 -18.65 5.97 44.53
C ILE A 273 -20.13 5.64 44.36
N PRO A 274 -20.77 5.97 43.22
CA PRO A 274 -22.15 5.53 42.94
C PRO A 274 -22.25 4.00 42.94
N GLU A 275 -23.35 3.44 43.44
CA GLU A 275 -23.56 1.97 43.59
C GLU A 275 -23.36 1.16 42.29
N ASN A 276 -23.35 1.82 41.14
CA ASN A 276 -23.20 1.24 39.81
C ASN A 276 -21.81 1.44 39.17
N ALA A 277 -20.80 1.88 39.92
CA ALA A 277 -19.44 2.01 39.41
C ALA A 277 -18.70 0.66 39.36
N ILE A 278 -18.05 0.37 38.23
CA ILE A 278 -17.21 -0.83 38.07
C ILE A 278 -15.78 -0.46 38.48
N VAL A 279 -15.34 -0.96 39.63
CA VAL A 279 -13.99 -0.81 40.17
C VAL A 279 -13.09 -1.94 39.64
N ILE A 280 -11.97 -1.61 39.00
CA ILE A 280 -10.96 -2.58 38.56
C ILE A 280 -9.72 -2.39 39.43
N LYS A 281 -9.38 -3.43 40.20
CA LYS A 281 -8.19 -3.49 41.08
C LYS A 281 -6.88 -3.43 40.30
#